data_AF-A0A0N4YBY0-F1
#
_entry.id   AF-A0A0N4YBY0-F1
#
_cell.length_a   1.000
_cell.length_b   1.000
_cell.length_c   1.000
_cell.angle_alpha   90.00
_cell.angle_beta   90.00
_cell.angle_gamma   90.00
#
_symmetry.space_group_name_H-M   'P 1'
#
loop_
_entity.id
_entity.type
_entity.pdbx_description
1 polymer ?
#
loop_
_entity_poly.entity_id
_entity_poly.type
_entity_poly.pdbx_seq_one_letter_code
_entity_poly.pdbx_strand_id
1 'polypeptide(L)'
;MKFKKLTNAQRSGLNQIPNRRFTLWWSPTINRANVYVGFQVQLDLTGIFMHGKIPTLKISLIQIFRAHLWQKIHESVVMDLCQVFDQELDALEIQTVQKETIHPRKSYKMNSSCADIQLFAQYKWNVSRPSLMADSKDVMDSTTTQKYWIDVQLRWGDYDSHDIERYARAKFLDYTTDNMSIYPSPTGLLIAMDLAYNLYSAYGNWFPGMKPLIRQAMAKIIKANPAFYVLRERIRKGLQLYSSEPTEPYLTSQNYGELFSNQIIWFVDDTNVYRVTIHKTFEGNLTTKPINGAIFIFNPRTGQLFLKIIHTSLPVEEQPRQIIVTRKAMLDPLEVHLLDFPNIVIKGSELMLPFQAIMKVEKFGDLILKATEPQMVLFNLYDDWLKRFSRVILIMRGMHINPDKTKVITFGLH
;
A
#
# COMPACT_ATOMS: atom_id res chain seq x y z
N MET A 1 23.62 -15.26 0.44
CA MET A 1 23.81 -16.02 1.71
C MET A 1 24.69 -17.26 1.56
N LYS A 2 24.74 -17.94 0.40
CA LYS A 2 25.51 -19.18 0.18
C LYS A 2 27.00 -19.12 0.59
N PHE A 3 27.64 -17.96 0.44
CA PHE A 3 29.06 -17.75 0.76
C PHE A 3 29.34 -17.14 2.15
N LYS A 4 28.29 -16.83 2.94
CA LYS A 4 28.48 -16.36 4.32
C LYS A 4 28.63 -17.57 5.26
N LYS A 5 29.45 -17.42 6.30
CA LYS A 5 29.54 -18.42 7.38
C LYS A 5 28.21 -18.40 8.15
N LEU A 6 27.47 -19.49 8.03
CA LEU A 6 26.13 -19.64 8.59
C LEU A 6 26.08 -20.90 9.45
N THR A 7 25.19 -20.91 10.42
CA THR A 7 24.88 -22.12 11.19
C THR A 7 24.14 -23.14 10.32
N ASN A 8 24.18 -24.42 10.71
CA ASN A 8 23.46 -25.48 9.99
C ASN A 8 21.94 -25.24 9.99
N ALA A 9 21.39 -24.67 11.07
CA ALA A 9 19.98 -24.26 11.14
C ALA A 9 19.63 -23.19 10.09
N GLN A 10 20.49 -22.19 9.89
CA GLN A 10 20.30 -21.16 8.86
C GLN A 10 20.37 -21.74 7.45
N ARG A 11 21.24 -22.74 7.21
CA ARG A 11 21.32 -23.44 5.92
C ARG A 11 20.05 -24.22 5.60
N SER A 12 19.47 -24.90 6.60
CA SER A 12 18.19 -25.62 6.44
C SER A 12 17.05 -24.67 6.00
N GLY A 13 16.96 -23.47 6.59
CA GLY A 13 15.99 -22.45 6.17
C GLY A 13 16.19 -21.94 4.74
N LEU A 14 17.44 -21.81 4.26
CA LEU A 14 17.73 -21.37 2.90
C LEU A 14 17.25 -22.37 1.83
N ASN A 15 17.29 -23.66 2.13
CA ASN A 15 16.83 -24.71 1.22
C ASN A 15 15.31 -24.71 1.01
N GLN A 16 14.54 -24.02 1.86
CA GLN A 16 13.09 -23.89 1.70
C GLN A 16 12.67 -22.81 0.69
N ILE A 17 13.57 -21.88 0.34
CA ILE A 17 13.25 -20.73 -0.54
C ILE A 17 12.85 -21.15 -1.97
N PRO A 18 13.59 -22.04 -2.67
CA PRO A 18 13.19 -22.50 -4.00
C PRO A 18 11.82 -23.19 -4.01
N ASN A 19 11.52 -23.96 -2.96
CA ASN A 19 10.24 -24.63 -2.80
C ASN A 19 9.09 -23.63 -2.64
N ARG A 20 9.32 -22.51 -1.93
CA ARG A 20 8.31 -21.45 -1.78
C ARG A 20 7.91 -20.80 -3.10
N ARG A 21 8.88 -20.55 -3.99
CA ARG A 21 8.60 -19.99 -5.34
C ARG A 21 7.74 -20.94 -6.16
N PHE A 22 8.11 -22.22 -6.19
CA PHE A 22 7.36 -23.25 -6.90
C PHE A 22 5.94 -23.40 -6.36
N THR A 23 5.79 -23.48 -5.03
CA THR A 23 4.47 -23.60 -4.41
C THR A 23 3.60 -22.37 -4.68
N LEU A 24 4.17 -21.16 -4.71
CA LEU A 24 3.43 -19.94 -5.02
C LEU A 24 2.98 -19.90 -6.49
N TRP A 25 3.86 -20.26 -7.43
CA TRP A 25 3.56 -20.28 -8.86
C TRP A 25 2.41 -21.22 -9.19
N TRP A 26 2.46 -22.45 -8.66
CA TRP A 26 1.41 -23.45 -8.86
C TRP A 26 0.28 -23.37 -7.82
N SER A 27 0.21 -22.28 -7.05
CA SER A 27 -0.75 -22.18 -5.94
C SER A 27 -2.21 -22.34 -6.34
N PRO A 28 -2.72 -21.86 -7.50
CA PRO A 28 -4.12 -22.07 -7.88
C PRO A 28 -4.46 -23.54 -8.14
N THR A 29 -3.48 -24.36 -8.53
CA THR A 29 -3.67 -25.79 -8.79
C THR A 29 -3.37 -26.63 -7.56
N ILE A 30 -2.40 -26.22 -6.73
CA ILE A 30 -2.05 -26.91 -5.50
C ILE A 30 -3.15 -26.70 -4.45
N ASN A 31 -3.57 -25.46 -4.20
CA ASN A 31 -4.56 -25.13 -3.17
C ASN A 31 -5.97 -25.13 -3.74
N ARG A 32 -6.50 -26.31 -4.06
CA ARG A 32 -7.84 -26.47 -4.64
C ARG A 32 -8.75 -27.39 -3.82
N ALA A 33 -10.03 -27.07 -3.82
CA ALA A 33 -11.05 -27.83 -3.10
C ALA A 33 -11.15 -29.30 -3.57
N ASN A 34 -10.93 -29.56 -4.86
CA ASN A 34 -11.07 -30.90 -5.44
C ASN A 34 -9.86 -31.83 -5.19
N VAL A 35 -8.73 -31.32 -4.65
CA VAL A 35 -7.52 -32.13 -4.41
C VAL A 35 -7.37 -32.51 -2.94
N TYR A 36 -7.75 -31.63 -2.03
CA TYR A 36 -7.66 -31.91 -0.59
C TYR A 36 -9.04 -32.18 -0.01
N VAL A 37 -9.25 -33.41 0.48
CA VAL A 37 -10.39 -33.74 1.34
C VAL A 37 -10.05 -33.26 2.75
N GLY A 38 -10.63 -32.13 3.19
CA GLY A 38 -10.32 -31.57 4.49
C GLY A 38 -11.07 -30.29 4.84
N PHE A 39 -10.85 -29.80 6.06
CA PHE A 39 -11.43 -28.55 6.55
C PHE A 39 -10.77 -27.34 5.89
N GLN A 40 -11.60 -26.54 5.22
CA GLN A 40 -11.21 -25.27 4.65
C GLN A 40 -10.92 -24.25 5.76
N VAL A 41 -9.73 -23.67 5.76
CA VAL A 41 -9.32 -22.67 6.78
C VAL A 41 -9.08 -21.33 6.11
N GLN A 42 -9.74 -20.29 6.62
CA GLN A 42 -9.49 -18.92 6.17
C GLN A 42 -8.18 -18.40 6.74
N LEU A 43 -7.40 -17.69 5.92
CA LEU A 43 -6.13 -17.09 6.31
C LEU A 43 -6.38 -15.70 6.93
N ASP A 44 -5.74 -15.44 8.07
CA ASP A 44 -5.96 -14.23 8.89
C ASP A 44 -5.93 -12.94 8.07
N LEU A 45 -6.93 -12.08 8.27
CA LEU A 45 -7.08 -10.76 7.64
C LEU A 45 -7.21 -10.79 6.10
N THR A 46 -7.50 -11.94 5.50
CA THR A 46 -7.68 -12.09 4.06
C THR A 46 -8.89 -12.94 3.75
N GLY A 47 -9.43 -12.83 2.53
CA GLY A 47 -10.48 -13.71 2.02
C GLY A 47 -9.97 -15.02 1.43
N ILE A 48 -8.72 -15.39 1.70
CA ILE A 48 -8.08 -16.57 1.13
C ILE A 48 -8.44 -17.79 1.97
N PHE A 49 -8.86 -18.85 1.29
CA PHE A 49 -9.09 -20.14 1.91
C PHE A 49 -8.00 -21.14 1.54
N MET A 50 -7.51 -21.85 2.55
CA MET A 50 -6.54 -22.92 2.44
C MET A 50 -7.27 -24.26 2.58
N HIS A 51 -7.20 -25.11 1.55
CA HIS A 51 -7.84 -26.43 1.53
C HIS A 51 -6.98 -27.52 2.18
N GLY A 52 -5.70 -27.25 2.42
CA GLY A 52 -4.76 -28.16 3.08
C GLY A 52 -3.68 -27.43 3.87
N LYS A 53 -2.98 -28.16 4.74
CA LYS A 53 -1.84 -27.64 5.50
C LYS A 53 -0.60 -27.56 4.61
N ILE A 54 -0.44 -26.45 3.90
CA ILE A 54 0.72 -26.16 3.04
C ILE A 54 1.50 -24.97 3.62
N PRO A 55 2.45 -25.18 4.56
CA PRO A 55 3.10 -24.09 5.28
C PRO A 55 3.86 -23.12 4.37
N THR A 56 4.52 -23.61 3.32
CA THR A 56 5.28 -22.80 2.37
C THR A 56 4.38 -21.82 1.60
N LEU A 57 3.17 -22.26 1.24
CA LEU A 57 2.17 -21.40 0.60
C LEU A 57 1.62 -20.38 1.59
N LYS A 58 1.24 -20.83 2.80
CA LYS A 58 0.73 -19.94 3.87
C LYS A 58 1.71 -18.79 4.15
N ILE A 59 3.00 -19.07 4.30
CA ILE A 59 4.01 -18.04 4.53
C ILE A 59 4.07 -17.05 3.35
N SER A 60 3.99 -17.55 2.12
CA SER A 60 4.09 -16.70 0.92
C SER A 60 2.86 -15.79 0.76
N LEU A 61 1.65 -16.30 1.02
CA LEU A 61 0.42 -15.50 0.98
C LEU A 61 0.37 -14.47 2.11
N ILE A 62 0.81 -14.82 3.33
CA ILE A 62 0.96 -13.86 4.43
C ILE A 62 1.93 -12.73 4.05
N GLN A 63 3.05 -13.07 3.38
CA GLN A 63 4.01 -12.06 2.93
C GLN A 63 3.45 -11.15 1.83
N ILE A 64 2.64 -11.67 0.90
CA ILE A 64 1.98 -10.87 -0.14
C ILE A 64 0.96 -9.92 0.51
N PHE A 65 0.12 -10.41 1.41
CA PHE A 65 -0.96 -9.63 2.01
C PHE A 65 -0.60 -8.90 3.32
N ARG A 66 0.69 -8.85 3.67
CA ARG A 66 1.19 -8.15 4.87
C ARG A 66 0.78 -6.67 4.90
N ALA A 67 0.77 -6.08 6.10
CA ALA A 67 0.37 -4.70 6.33
C ALA A 67 -1.05 -4.37 5.83
N HIS A 68 -1.98 -5.29 6.09
CA HIS A 68 -3.42 -5.11 5.83
C HIS A 68 -3.76 -4.87 4.35
N LEU A 69 -3.00 -5.45 3.41
CA LEU A 69 -3.16 -5.17 1.98
C LEU A 69 -4.57 -5.49 1.47
N TRP A 70 -5.20 -6.56 1.97
CA TRP A 70 -6.57 -6.92 1.58
C TRP A 70 -7.59 -5.82 1.90
N GLN A 71 -7.54 -5.29 3.13
CA GLN A 71 -8.39 -4.19 3.57
C GLN A 71 -8.11 -2.93 2.76
N LYS A 72 -6.84 -2.64 2.49
CA LYS A 72 -6.41 -1.47 1.70
C LYS A 72 -6.86 -1.55 0.24
N ILE A 73 -6.84 -2.73 -0.37
CA ILE A 73 -7.37 -2.90 -1.74
C ILE A 73 -8.87 -2.62 -1.75
N HIS A 74 -9.62 -3.20 -0.81
CA HIS A 74 -11.07 -2.97 -0.71
C HIS A 74 -11.38 -1.49 -0.53
N GLU A 75 -10.76 -0.86 0.47
CA GLU A 75 -10.95 0.56 0.79
C GLU A 75 -10.58 1.46 -0.38
N SER A 76 -9.46 1.20 -1.05
CA SER A 76 -8.98 1.99 -2.19
C SER A 76 -9.94 1.91 -3.37
N VAL A 77 -10.50 0.73 -3.68
CA VAL A 77 -11.50 0.59 -4.76
C VAL A 77 -12.80 1.30 -4.40
N VAL A 78 -13.28 1.18 -3.16
CA VAL A 78 -14.49 1.88 -2.70
C VAL A 78 -14.30 3.40 -2.81
N MET A 79 -13.13 3.92 -2.41
CA MET A 79 -12.82 5.35 -2.54
C MET A 79 -12.76 5.81 -4.00
N ASP A 80 -12.09 5.05 -4.89
CA ASP A 80 -12.02 5.38 -6.31
C ASP A 80 -13.41 5.38 -6.96
N LEU A 81 -14.28 4.44 -6.59
CA LEU A 81 -15.66 4.40 -7.06
C LEU A 81 -16.46 5.60 -6.56
N CYS A 82 -16.34 5.98 -5.28
CA CYS A 82 -16.97 7.21 -4.77
C CYS A 82 -16.56 8.44 -5.59
N GLN A 83 -15.27 8.60 -5.86
CA GLN A 83 -14.77 9.72 -6.67
C GLN A 83 -15.32 9.72 -8.10
N VAL A 84 -15.51 8.54 -8.69
CA VAL A 84 -16.15 8.42 -10.01
C VAL A 84 -17.61 8.86 -9.95
N PHE A 85 -18.36 8.47 -8.92
CA PHE A 85 -19.75 8.91 -8.77
C PHE A 85 -19.87 10.40 -8.47
N ASP A 86 -18.96 10.96 -7.67
CA ASP A 86 -18.93 12.40 -7.37
C ASP A 86 -18.68 13.26 -8.64
N GLN A 87 -18.03 12.69 -9.66
CA GLN A 87 -17.82 13.36 -10.96
C GLN A 87 -19.05 13.30 -11.88
N GLU A 88 -19.96 12.36 -11.64
CA GLU A 88 -21.10 12.05 -12.52
C GLU A 88 -22.46 12.31 -11.84
N LEU A 89 -22.49 13.19 -10.82
CA LEU A 89 -23.70 13.49 -10.05
C LEU A 89 -24.85 13.98 -10.93
N ASP A 90 -24.58 14.97 -11.80
CA ASP A 90 -25.59 15.58 -12.65
C ASP A 90 -26.06 14.62 -13.75
N ALA A 91 -25.13 13.90 -14.37
CA ALA A 91 -25.43 12.99 -15.49
C ALA A 91 -26.27 11.78 -15.06
N LEU A 92 -26.12 11.33 -13.81
CA LEU A 92 -26.84 10.20 -13.25
C LEU A 92 -28.00 10.59 -12.33
N GLU A 93 -28.31 11.88 -12.20
CA GLU A 93 -29.35 12.42 -11.31
C GLU A 93 -29.16 11.96 -9.84
N ILE A 94 -27.91 11.94 -9.38
CA ILE A 94 -27.54 11.61 -7.99
C ILE A 94 -27.62 12.90 -7.16
N GLN A 95 -28.29 12.82 -6.01
CA GLN A 95 -28.35 13.89 -5.03
C GLN A 95 -27.08 13.90 -4.18
N THR A 96 -26.73 12.74 -3.62
CA THR A 96 -25.54 12.57 -2.78
C THR A 96 -24.98 11.15 -2.93
N VAL A 97 -23.65 11.07 -2.87
CA VAL A 97 -22.90 9.82 -2.74
C VAL A 97 -22.44 9.73 -1.29
N GLN A 98 -22.90 8.70 -0.59
CA GLN A 98 -22.51 8.46 0.80
C GLN A 98 -21.67 7.20 0.87
N LYS A 99 -20.43 7.33 1.34
CA LYS A 99 -19.62 6.18 1.74
C LYS A 99 -20.04 5.71 3.13
N GLU A 100 -20.36 4.44 3.26
CA GLU A 100 -20.77 3.86 4.53
C GLU A 100 -19.57 3.61 5.46
N THR A 101 -19.81 3.77 6.76
CA THR A 101 -18.80 3.45 7.78
C THR A 101 -18.81 1.95 8.03
N ILE A 102 -17.97 1.22 7.30
CA ILE A 102 -17.91 -0.23 7.39
C ILE A 102 -16.99 -0.71 8.52
N HIS A 103 -17.32 -1.86 9.11
CA HIS A 103 -16.44 -2.52 10.05
C HIS A 103 -15.14 -2.97 9.34
N PRO A 104 -13.93 -2.77 9.91
CA PRO A 104 -12.68 -3.07 9.22
C PRO A 104 -12.54 -4.53 8.72
N ARG A 105 -13.25 -5.46 9.35
CA ARG A 105 -13.23 -6.88 9.00
C ARG A 105 -14.18 -7.27 7.86
N LYS A 106 -15.03 -6.35 7.38
CA LYS A 106 -16.04 -6.62 6.34
C LYS A 106 -15.41 -7.13 5.05
N SER A 107 -14.30 -6.52 4.63
CA SER A 107 -13.59 -6.87 3.39
C SER A 107 -13.21 -8.35 3.25
N TYR A 108 -13.01 -9.07 4.35
CA TYR A 108 -12.70 -10.51 4.35
C TYR A 108 -13.75 -11.36 5.09
N LYS A 109 -14.95 -10.83 5.33
CA LYS A 109 -16.08 -11.61 5.85
C LYS A 109 -16.84 -12.21 4.66
N MET A 110 -16.77 -13.53 4.50
CA MET A 110 -17.31 -14.22 3.31
C MET A 110 -18.74 -14.77 3.46
N ASN A 111 -19.30 -14.69 4.68
CA ASN A 111 -20.60 -15.27 5.00
C ASN A 111 -21.72 -14.22 4.99
N SER A 112 -21.40 -12.95 5.21
CA SER A 112 -22.38 -11.86 5.16
C SER A 112 -21.68 -10.56 4.82
N SER A 113 -22.43 -9.60 4.29
CA SER A 113 -21.92 -8.31 3.86
C SER A 113 -22.89 -7.16 4.22
N CYS A 114 -22.45 -5.93 3.93
CA CYS A 114 -23.22 -4.69 4.02
C CYS A 114 -22.81 -3.77 2.87
N ALA A 115 -23.62 -2.74 2.61
CA ALA A 115 -23.30 -1.74 1.59
C ALA A 115 -21.99 -0.99 1.91
N ASP A 116 -21.20 -0.68 0.88
CA ASP A 116 -20.02 0.21 0.97
C ASP A 116 -20.35 1.64 0.58
N ILE A 117 -21.17 1.77 -0.47
CA ILE A 117 -21.57 3.06 -1.03
C ILE A 117 -23.10 3.05 -1.13
N GLN A 118 -23.71 4.17 -0.74
CA GLN A 118 -25.12 4.42 -0.91
C GLN A 118 -25.30 5.68 -1.77
N LEU A 119 -26.06 5.53 -2.85
CA LEU A 119 -26.46 6.61 -3.74
C LEU A 119 -27.91 7.00 -3.43
N PHE A 120 -28.16 8.31 -3.38
CA PHE A 120 -29.49 8.88 -3.23
C PHE A 120 -29.90 9.55 -4.53
N ALA A 121 -31.06 9.19 -5.07
CA ALA A 121 -31.58 9.80 -6.30
C ALA A 121 -32.12 11.21 -6.02
N GLN A 122 -31.98 12.14 -6.97
CA GLN A 122 -32.63 13.46 -6.88
C GLN A 122 -34.16 13.36 -6.90
N TYR A 123 -34.70 12.40 -7.67
CA TYR A 123 -36.13 12.11 -7.70
C TYR A 123 -36.42 10.62 -7.53
N LYS A 124 -36.30 9.83 -8.60
CA LYS A 124 -36.47 8.37 -8.63
C LYS A 124 -35.73 7.79 -9.84
N TRP A 125 -35.09 6.65 -9.68
CA TRP A 125 -34.58 5.86 -10.79
C TRP A 125 -35.52 4.73 -11.15
N ASN A 126 -35.78 4.56 -12.45
CA ASN A 126 -36.36 3.34 -13.01
C ASN A 126 -35.24 2.30 -13.14
N VAL A 127 -35.40 1.15 -12.51
CA VAL A 127 -34.31 0.17 -12.37
C VAL A 127 -34.66 -1.13 -13.09
N SER A 128 -33.66 -1.74 -13.71
CA SER A 128 -33.75 -3.04 -14.35
C SER A 128 -33.89 -4.18 -13.37
N ARG A 129 -34.29 -5.35 -13.89
CA ARG A 129 -34.06 -6.63 -13.21
C ARG A 129 -32.56 -6.88 -13.03
N PRO A 130 -32.13 -7.68 -12.04
CA PRO A 130 -30.72 -7.97 -11.85
C PRO A 130 -30.11 -8.64 -13.08
N SER A 131 -28.99 -8.12 -13.56
CA SER A 131 -28.27 -8.65 -14.73
C SER A 131 -26.77 -8.51 -14.55
N LEU A 132 -25.99 -9.16 -15.42
CA LEU A 132 -24.54 -9.01 -15.43
C LEU A 132 -24.13 -7.67 -16.02
N MET A 133 -22.95 -7.22 -15.61
CA MET A 133 -22.29 -6.03 -16.17
C MET A 133 -22.09 -6.16 -17.68
N ALA A 134 -21.81 -7.35 -18.22
CA ALA A 134 -21.56 -7.57 -19.65
C ALA A 134 -22.84 -7.57 -20.52
N ASP A 135 -24.02 -7.74 -19.92
CA ASP A 135 -25.28 -7.79 -20.64
C ASP A 135 -25.62 -6.44 -21.30
N SER A 136 -26.19 -6.49 -22.51
CA SER A 136 -26.45 -5.30 -23.34
C SER A 136 -27.90 -4.84 -23.37
N LYS A 137 -28.85 -5.70 -22.98
CA LYS A 137 -30.29 -5.42 -23.06
C LYS A 137 -30.91 -5.38 -21.67
N ASP A 138 -30.98 -4.17 -21.11
CA ASP A 138 -31.70 -3.92 -19.86
C ASP A 138 -33.08 -3.34 -20.17
N VAL A 139 -34.10 -3.89 -19.53
CA VAL A 139 -35.46 -3.35 -19.53
C VAL A 139 -35.68 -2.70 -18.17
N MET A 140 -35.94 -1.38 -18.17
CA MET A 140 -35.98 -0.54 -16.96
C MET A 140 -37.35 -0.53 -16.26
N ASP A 141 -38.11 -1.62 -16.38
CA ASP A 141 -39.52 -1.67 -15.97
C ASP A 141 -39.72 -2.45 -14.65
N SER A 142 -38.63 -2.76 -13.92
CA SER A 142 -38.73 -3.65 -12.75
C SER A 142 -39.30 -2.96 -11.53
N THR A 143 -38.73 -1.82 -11.14
CA THR A 143 -39.13 -1.06 -9.95
C THR A 143 -38.58 0.35 -10.00
N THR A 144 -39.12 1.24 -9.16
CA THR A 144 -38.59 2.58 -8.96
C THR A 144 -37.94 2.68 -7.58
N THR A 145 -36.73 3.24 -7.49
CA THR A 145 -36.02 3.42 -6.21
C THR A 145 -35.49 4.83 -6.02
N GLN A 146 -35.27 5.20 -4.77
CA GLN A 146 -34.58 6.44 -4.36
C GLN A 146 -33.23 6.17 -3.69
N LYS A 147 -33.01 4.94 -3.23
CA LYS A 147 -31.78 4.50 -2.58
C LYS A 147 -31.18 3.36 -3.39
N TYR A 148 -29.89 3.40 -3.60
CA TYR A 148 -29.18 2.37 -4.36
C TYR A 148 -27.84 2.08 -3.68
N TRP A 149 -27.60 0.82 -3.34
CA TRP A 149 -26.36 0.42 -2.68
C TRP A 149 -25.37 -0.24 -3.64
N ILE A 150 -24.10 -0.14 -3.30
CA ILE A 150 -23.01 -0.85 -3.98
C ILE A 150 -22.21 -1.61 -2.92
N ASP A 151 -21.92 -2.87 -3.19
CA ASP A 151 -21.08 -3.75 -2.38
C ASP A 151 -19.89 -4.25 -3.21
N VAL A 152 -18.67 -4.04 -2.70
CA VAL A 152 -17.42 -4.48 -3.31
C VAL A 152 -16.93 -5.75 -2.61
N GLN A 153 -16.83 -6.83 -3.37
CA GLN A 153 -16.38 -8.14 -2.90
C GLN A 153 -15.03 -8.51 -3.48
N LEU A 154 -14.07 -8.80 -2.61
CA LEU A 154 -12.77 -9.32 -2.98
C LEU A 154 -12.75 -10.83 -2.90
N ARG A 155 -12.05 -11.47 -3.83
CA ARG A 155 -11.87 -12.92 -3.88
C ARG A 155 -10.44 -13.27 -4.22
N TRP A 156 -10.00 -14.45 -3.76
CA TRP A 156 -8.81 -15.13 -4.27
C TRP A 156 -9.22 -16.47 -4.87
N GLY A 157 -9.32 -16.54 -6.20
CA GLY A 157 -9.75 -17.76 -6.90
C GLY A 157 -8.71 -18.88 -6.90
N ASP A 158 -9.17 -20.08 -7.18
CA ASP A 158 -8.33 -21.26 -7.45
C ASP A 158 -8.55 -21.73 -8.90
N TYR A 159 -7.94 -22.84 -9.31
CA TYR A 159 -8.10 -23.35 -10.67
C TYR A 159 -9.53 -23.81 -10.97
N ASP A 160 -10.22 -24.41 -10.00
CA ASP A 160 -11.56 -24.96 -10.18
C ASP A 160 -12.64 -23.88 -10.20
N SER A 161 -12.42 -22.78 -9.50
CA SER A 161 -13.38 -21.70 -9.31
C SER A 161 -12.71 -20.33 -9.45
N HIS A 162 -12.72 -19.82 -10.68
CA HIS A 162 -12.23 -18.48 -11.04
C HIS A 162 -13.20 -17.72 -11.97
N ASP A 163 -14.36 -18.30 -12.29
CA ASP A 163 -15.44 -17.58 -12.97
C ASP A 163 -16.04 -16.54 -12.02
N ILE A 164 -15.71 -15.28 -12.30
CA ILE A 164 -16.09 -14.14 -11.48
C ILE A 164 -17.55 -13.72 -11.68
N GLU A 165 -18.14 -13.97 -12.86
CA GLU A 165 -19.53 -13.62 -13.15
C GLU A 165 -20.48 -14.51 -12.36
N ARG A 166 -20.21 -15.82 -12.38
CA ARG A 166 -20.96 -16.80 -11.58
C ARG A 166 -20.83 -16.50 -10.08
N TYR A 167 -19.64 -16.11 -9.62
CA TYR A 167 -19.43 -15.73 -8.22
C TYR A 167 -20.21 -14.46 -7.83
N ALA A 168 -20.15 -13.40 -8.64
CA ALA A 168 -20.87 -12.17 -8.39
C ALA A 168 -22.38 -12.41 -8.27
N ARG A 169 -22.95 -13.19 -9.21
CA ARG A 169 -24.36 -13.57 -9.19
C ARG A 169 -24.72 -14.40 -7.96
N ALA A 170 -23.93 -15.42 -7.65
CA ALA A 170 -24.18 -16.28 -6.49
C ALA A 170 -24.18 -15.45 -5.19
N LYS A 171 -23.15 -14.64 -4.97
CA LYS A 171 -23.05 -13.80 -3.76
C LYS A 171 -24.13 -12.74 -3.67
N PHE A 172 -24.52 -12.13 -4.79
CA PHE A 172 -25.64 -11.19 -4.79
C PHE A 172 -26.93 -11.87 -4.35
N LEU A 173 -27.25 -13.04 -4.91
CA LEU A 173 -28.45 -13.79 -4.55
C LEU A 173 -28.40 -14.28 -3.09
N ASP A 174 -27.27 -14.82 -2.66
CA ASP A 174 -27.07 -15.27 -1.28
C ASP A 174 -27.28 -14.12 -0.29
N TYR A 175 -26.62 -12.98 -0.51
CA TYR A 175 -26.68 -11.85 0.44
C TYR A 175 -27.99 -11.06 0.39
N THR A 176 -28.72 -11.08 -0.71
CA THR A 176 -30.02 -10.39 -0.80
C THR A 176 -31.20 -11.24 -0.32
N THR A 177 -31.03 -12.56 -0.25
CA THR A 177 -32.05 -13.49 0.24
C THR A 177 -31.84 -13.92 1.68
N ASP A 178 -30.60 -13.90 2.18
CA ASP A 178 -30.27 -14.23 3.56
C ASP A 178 -30.55 -13.07 4.53
N ASN A 179 -31.03 -13.40 5.73
CA ASN A 179 -31.34 -12.44 6.79
C ASN A 179 -30.08 -11.95 7.54
N MET A 180 -28.91 -12.56 7.34
CA MET A 180 -27.66 -12.10 7.99
C MET A 180 -27.06 -10.85 7.37
N SER A 181 -27.35 -10.58 6.09
CA SER A 181 -26.87 -9.41 5.37
C SER A 181 -28.00 -8.39 5.27
N ILE A 182 -27.72 -7.14 5.65
CA ILE A 182 -28.74 -6.09 5.67
C ILE A 182 -28.29 -5.00 4.71
N TYR A 183 -29.13 -4.73 3.70
CA TYR A 183 -28.92 -3.64 2.76
C TYR A 183 -29.97 -2.53 2.92
N PRO A 184 -29.62 -1.27 2.64
CA PRO A 184 -30.54 -0.13 2.80
C PRO A 184 -31.76 -0.14 1.87
N SER A 185 -31.69 -0.88 0.75
CA SER A 185 -32.73 -0.97 -0.28
C SER A 185 -32.68 -2.34 -0.97
N PRO A 186 -33.77 -2.79 -1.62
CA PRO A 186 -33.78 -4.03 -2.40
C PRO A 186 -33.04 -3.91 -3.74
N THR A 187 -32.73 -2.68 -4.17
CA THR A 187 -32.00 -2.38 -5.40
C THR A 187 -30.56 -2.01 -5.09
N GLY A 188 -29.62 -2.69 -5.76
CA GLY A 188 -28.20 -2.37 -5.68
C GLY A 188 -27.33 -3.22 -6.59
N LEU A 189 -26.02 -3.09 -6.42
CA LEU A 189 -24.99 -3.71 -7.26
C LEU A 189 -23.92 -4.37 -6.40
N LEU A 190 -23.60 -5.62 -6.71
CA LEU A 190 -22.42 -6.28 -6.17
C LEU A 190 -21.33 -6.34 -7.24
N ILE A 191 -20.17 -5.74 -6.93
CA ILE A 191 -18.96 -5.77 -7.78
C ILE A 191 -18.00 -6.79 -7.18
N ALA A 192 -17.68 -7.84 -7.92
CA ALA A 192 -16.75 -8.88 -7.50
C ALA A 192 -15.43 -8.76 -8.24
N MET A 193 -14.32 -8.93 -7.52
CA MET A 193 -12.96 -8.89 -8.06
C MET A 193 -12.14 -10.10 -7.60
N ASP A 194 -11.59 -10.84 -8.55
CA ASP A 194 -10.63 -11.91 -8.31
C ASP A 194 -9.20 -11.37 -8.35
N LEU A 195 -8.57 -11.30 -7.18
CA LEU A 195 -7.22 -10.79 -7.00
C LEU A 195 -6.14 -11.75 -7.54
N ALA A 196 -6.43 -13.04 -7.66
CA ALA A 196 -5.47 -14.02 -8.16
C ALA A 196 -5.38 -13.96 -9.69
N TYR A 197 -6.54 -13.84 -10.35
CA TYR A 197 -6.64 -13.84 -11.82
C TYR A 197 -6.80 -12.45 -12.43
N ASN A 198 -6.90 -11.41 -11.61
CA ASN A 198 -7.13 -10.03 -12.05
C ASN A 198 -8.41 -9.89 -12.90
N LEU A 199 -9.45 -10.64 -12.53
CA LEU A 199 -10.76 -10.64 -13.18
C LEU A 199 -11.75 -9.83 -12.34
N TYR A 200 -12.75 -9.27 -12.99
CA TYR A 200 -13.81 -8.53 -12.31
C TYR A 200 -15.12 -8.68 -13.07
N SER A 201 -16.23 -8.62 -12.34
CA SER A 201 -17.56 -8.49 -12.90
C SER A 201 -18.48 -7.88 -11.86
N ALA A 202 -19.68 -7.53 -12.27
CA ALA A 202 -20.71 -7.05 -11.36
C ALA A 202 -22.05 -7.67 -11.71
N TYR A 203 -22.86 -7.91 -10.70
CA TYR A 203 -24.22 -8.42 -10.83
C TYR A 203 -25.14 -7.65 -9.89
N GLY A 204 -26.28 -7.23 -10.40
CA GLY A 204 -27.25 -6.48 -9.64
C GLY A 204 -28.20 -5.70 -10.53
N ASN A 205 -28.98 -4.83 -9.92
CA ASN A 205 -29.93 -3.98 -10.60
C ASN A 205 -29.22 -2.81 -11.28
N TRP A 206 -29.68 -2.36 -12.46
CA TRP A 206 -29.06 -1.25 -13.18
C TRP A 206 -30.08 -0.13 -13.39
N PHE A 207 -29.69 1.11 -13.11
CA PHE A 207 -30.42 2.30 -13.56
C PHE A 207 -29.73 2.90 -14.80
N PRO A 208 -30.42 3.74 -15.59
CA PRO A 208 -29.86 4.33 -16.81
C PRO A 208 -28.51 5.01 -16.57
N GLY A 209 -27.53 4.76 -17.44
CA GLY A 209 -26.17 5.33 -17.34
C GLY A 209 -25.20 4.60 -16.40
N MET A 210 -25.70 3.85 -15.41
CA MET A 210 -24.85 3.16 -14.42
C MET A 210 -23.92 2.10 -15.03
N LYS A 211 -24.46 1.26 -15.90
CA LYS A 211 -23.72 0.14 -16.51
C LYS A 211 -22.51 0.57 -17.34
N PRO A 212 -22.63 1.51 -18.31
CA PRO A 212 -21.46 2.00 -19.04
C PRO A 212 -20.45 2.72 -18.13
N LEU A 213 -20.90 3.46 -17.11
CA LEU A 213 -20.01 4.11 -16.16
C LEU A 213 -19.16 3.08 -15.40
N ILE A 214 -19.78 2.07 -14.79
CA ILE A 214 -19.07 1.02 -14.05
C ILE A 214 -18.09 0.26 -14.94
N ARG A 215 -18.46 -0.05 -16.20
CA ARG A 215 -17.55 -0.72 -17.14
C ARG A 215 -16.27 0.10 -17.38
N GLN A 216 -16.41 1.40 -17.61
CA GLN A 216 -15.27 2.30 -17.84
C GLN A 216 -14.46 2.52 -16.57
N ALA A 217 -15.14 2.75 -15.45
CA ALA A 217 -14.53 2.96 -14.14
C ALA A 217 -13.69 1.77 -13.71
N MET A 218 -14.25 0.55 -13.74
CA MET A 218 -13.55 -0.65 -13.31
C MET A 218 -12.36 -0.99 -14.22
N ALA A 219 -12.48 -0.77 -15.53
CA ALA A 219 -11.36 -0.94 -16.47
C ALA A 219 -10.19 0.00 -16.12
N LYS A 220 -10.48 1.24 -15.71
CA LYS A 220 -9.48 2.21 -15.27
C LYS A 220 -8.91 1.87 -13.89
N ILE A 221 -9.76 1.59 -12.91
CA ILE A 221 -9.37 1.27 -11.53
C ILE A 221 -8.43 0.07 -11.52
N ILE A 222 -8.78 -1.03 -12.20
CA ILE A 222 -7.93 -2.22 -12.18
C ILE A 222 -6.56 -1.92 -12.78
N LYS A 223 -6.46 -1.08 -13.81
CA LYS A 223 -5.17 -0.75 -14.41
C LYS A 223 -4.34 0.21 -13.54
N ALA A 224 -4.96 1.25 -12.99
CA ALA A 224 -4.26 2.39 -12.39
C ALA A 224 -4.26 2.42 -10.86
N ASN A 225 -5.06 1.58 -10.20
CA ASN A 225 -5.19 1.62 -8.75
C ASN A 225 -3.85 1.22 -8.07
N PRO A 226 -3.33 2.08 -7.16
CA PRO A 226 -2.05 1.83 -6.51
C PRO A 226 -2.03 0.55 -5.66
N ALA A 227 -3.16 0.15 -5.06
CA ALA A 227 -3.22 -1.04 -4.20
C ALA A 227 -3.09 -2.33 -5.03
N PHE A 228 -3.70 -2.35 -6.22
CA PHE A 228 -3.50 -3.40 -7.20
C PHE A 228 -2.08 -3.46 -7.73
N TYR A 229 -1.44 -2.30 -7.97
CA TYR A 229 -0.03 -2.24 -8.36
C TYR A 229 0.86 -2.90 -7.30
N VAL A 230 0.70 -2.51 -6.02
CA VAL A 230 1.42 -3.10 -4.89
C VAL A 230 1.21 -4.62 -4.80
N LEU A 231 -0.02 -5.10 -5.00
CA LEU A 231 -0.32 -6.54 -5.01
C LEU A 231 0.47 -7.26 -6.11
N ARG A 232 0.42 -6.74 -7.34
CA ARG A 232 1.11 -7.30 -8.50
C ARG A 232 2.63 -7.32 -8.29
N GLU A 233 3.20 -6.24 -7.78
CA GLU A 233 4.62 -6.14 -7.47
C GLU A 233 5.05 -7.14 -6.40
N ARG A 234 4.26 -7.32 -5.35
CA ARG A 234 4.55 -8.33 -4.31
C ARG A 234 4.47 -9.75 -4.85
N ILE A 235 3.52 -10.04 -5.73
CA ILE A 235 3.41 -11.33 -6.41
C ILE A 235 4.63 -11.55 -7.32
N ARG A 236 5.01 -10.58 -8.15
CA ARG A 236 6.21 -10.63 -9.01
C ARG A 236 7.48 -10.85 -8.20
N LYS A 237 7.67 -10.13 -7.09
CA LYS A 237 8.79 -10.30 -6.15
C LYS A 237 8.79 -11.69 -5.50
N GLY A 238 7.63 -12.18 -5.09
CA GLY A 238 7.47 -13.54 -4.54
C GLY A 238 7.80 -14.64 -5.55
N LEU A 239 7.43 -14.43 -6.82
CA LEU A 239 7.70 -15.33 -7.94
C LEU A 239 9.08 -15.13 -8.56
N GLN A 240 9.79 -14.04 -8.22
CA GLN A 240 11.06 -13.65 -8.81
C GLN A 240 10.98 -13.47 -10.34
N LEU A 241 9.88 -12.88 -10.80
CA LEU A 241 9.69 -12.52 -12.20
C LEU A 241 10.12 -11.08 -12.41
N TYR A 242 10.97 -10.86 -13.42
CA TYR A 242 11.47 -9.54 -13.79
C TYR A 242 10.98 -9.24 -15.20
N SER A 243 10.27 -8.13 -15.37
CA SER A 243 9.96 -7.55 -16.68
C SER A 243 10.81 -6.29 -16.87
N SER A 244 11.21 -6.03 -18.11
CA SER A 244 11.89 -4.81 -18.52
C SER A 244 10.89 -3.70 -18.84
N GLU A 245 9.82 -3.57 -18.06
CA GLU A 245 8.85 -2.49 -18.24
C GLU A 245 9.52 -1.13 -17.91
N PRO A 246 9.21 -0.06 -18.65
CA PRO A 246 9.75 1.26 -18.35
C PRO A 246 9.19 1.74 -17.01
N THR A 247 9.99 1.62 -15.95
CA THR A 247 9.71 2.24 -14.65
C THR A 247 9.85 3.75 -14.77
N GLU A 248 9.20 4.51 -13.87
CA GLU A 248 9.51 5.93 -13.75
C GLU A 248 11.03 6.12 -13.59
N PRO A 249 11.63 7.08 -14.32
CA PRO A 249 13.06 7.28 -14.28
C PRO A 249 13.48 7.74 -12.87
N TYR A 250 14.49 7.07 -12.32
CA TYR A 250 15.14 7.49 -11.08
C TYR A 250 15.66 8.93 -11.19
N LEU A 251 15.81 9.59 -10.04
CA LEU A 251 16.56 10.84 -9.99
C LEU A 251 18.05 10.56 -10.26
N THR A 252 18.56 11.13 -11.34
CA THR A 252 19.93 11.05 -11.86
C THR A 252 20.53 12.45 -12.02
N SER A 253 21.78 12.54 -12.47
CA SER A 253 22.39 13.83 -12.81
C SER A 253 21.72 14.50 -14.02
N GLN A 254 21.04 13.74 -14.89
CA GLN A 254 20.42 14.25 -16.11
C GLN A 254 19.09 14.97 -15.83
N ASN A 255 18.29 14.48 -14.89
CA ASN A 255 16.99 15.06 -14.51
C ASN A 255 17.02 15.82 -13.17
N TYR A 256 18.22 16.12 -12.65
CA TYR A 256 18.41 16.87 -11.39
C TYR A 256 17.67 18.22 -11.35
N GLY A 257 17.48 18.85 -12.52
CA GLY A 257 16.75 20.12 -12.64
C GLY A 257 15.26 20.04 -12.22
N GLU A 258 14.63 18.86 -12.30
CA GLU A 258 13.22 18.65 -11.92
C GLU A 258 12.95 18.99 -10.45
N LEU A 259 13.98 18.88 -9.58
CA LEU A 259 13.91 19.18 -8.15
C LEU A 259 13.52 20.64 -7.84
N PHE A 260 13.72 21.55 -8.79
CA PHE A 260 13.48 22.98 -8.61
C PHE A 260 12.26 23.49 -9.41
N SER A 261 11.44 22.56 -9.89
CA SER A 261 10.16 22.89 -10.53
C SER A 261 9.20 23.57 -9.56
N ASN A 262 8.04 24.00 -10.07
CA ASN A 262 7.01 24.59 -9.22
C ASN A 262 6.33 23.57 -8.30
N GLN A 263 6.59 22.27 -8.49
CA GLN A 263 6.05 21.20 -7.66
C GLN A 263 6.71 21.17 -6.27
N ILE A 264 5.98 20.67 -5.28
CA ILE A 264 6.49 20.45 -3.94
C ILE A 264 7.15 19.07 -3.92
N ILE A 265 8.47 19.04 -3.74
CA ILE A 265 9.28 17.81 -3.76
C ILE A 265 9.94 17.64 -2.40
N TRP A 266 9.85 16.45 -1.81
CA TRP A 266 10.43 16.15 -0.50
C TRP A 266 11.45 15.01 -0.65
N PHE A 267 12.69 15.26 -0.24
CA PHE A 267 13.64 14.20 0.05
C PHE A 267 13.35 13.64 1.42
N VAL A 268 13.44 12.32 1.57
CA VAL A 268 13.40 11.74 2.90
C VAL A 268 14.52 10.73 3.05
N ASP A 269 15.23 10.74 4.17
CA ASP A 269 16.36 9.86 4.45
C ASP A 269 16.13 9.11 5.78
N ASP A 270 16.22 7.79 5.73
CA ASP A 270 16.06 6.87 6.87
C ASP A 270 17.38 6.39 7.46
N THR A 271 18.52 6.84 6.92
CA THR A 271 19.84 6.31 7.29
C THR A 271 20.09 6.35 8.80
N ASN A 272 19.55 7.34 9.52
CA ASN A 272 19.76 7.54 10.95
C ASN A 272 18.52 7.24 11.82
N VAL A 273 17.55 6.49 11.29
CA VAL A 273 16.31 6.12 12.01
C VAL A 273 16.57 5.09 13.09
N TYR A 274 17.22 3.98 12.74
CA TYR A 274 17.56 2.93 13.69
C TYR A 274 19.07 2.90 13.89
N ARG A 275 19.50 3.42 15.04
CA ARG A 275 20.92 3.52 15.40
C ARG A 275 21.19 2.66 16.62
N VAL A 276 22.37 2.04 16.63
CA VAL A 276 22.79 1.16 17.71
C VAL A 276 24.21 1.49 18.17
N THR A 277 24.45 1.34 19.47
CA THR A 277 25.78 1.33 20.08
C THR A 277 26.12 -0.09 20.49
N ILE A 278 27.36 -0.51 20.21
CA ILE A 278 27.85 -1.84 20.55
C ILE A 278 28.54 -1.76 21.90
N HIS A 279 28.16 -2.64 22.82
CA HIS A 279 28.83 -2.83 24.10
C HIS A 279 29.19 -4.30 24.29
N LYS A 280 30.19 -4.56 25.13
CA LYS A 280 30.64 -5.91 25.44
C LYS A 280 29.97 -6.37 26.74
N THR A 281 29.34 -7.54 26.72
CA THR A 281 28.79 -8.17 27.93
C THR A 281 29.92 -8.74 28.79
N PHE A 282 29.60 -9.04 30.04
CA PHE A 282 30.52 -9.70 30.96
C PHE A 282 31.05 -11.04 30.40
N GLU A 283 30.19 -11.79 29.72
CA GLU A 283 30.52 -13.05 29.03
C GLU A 283 31.41 -12.87 27.79
N GLY A 284 31.73 -11.63 27.43
CA GLY A 284 32.58 -11.30 26.29
C GLY A 284 31.86 -11.16 24.95
N ASN A 285 30.54 -11.37 24.91
CA ASN A 285 29.72 -11.22 23.71
C ASN A 285 29.49 -9.73 23.39
N LEU A 286 29.36 -9.40 22.11
CA LEU A 286 29.00 -8.05 21.68
C LEU A 286 27.48 -7.93 21.56
N THR A 287 26.89 -6.99 22.29
CA THR A 287 25.46 -6.69 22.31
C THR A 287 25.21 -5.27 21.83
N THR A 288 24.08 -5.06 21.17
CA THR A 288 23.68 -3.74 20.64
C THR A 288 22.63 -3.10 21.53
N LYS A 289 22.81 -1.83 21.91
CA LYS A 289 21.78 -1.00 22.53
C LYS A 289 21.25 0.01 21.51
N PRO A 290 19.93 0.13 21.32
CA PRO A 290 19.40 1.19 20.47
C PRO A 290 19.69 2.56 21.10
N ILE A 291 19.93 3.54 20.25
CA ILE A 291 20.01 4.96 20.62
C ILE A 291 18.98 5.74 19.81
N ASN A 292 18.70 6.98 20.23
CA ASN A 292 17.75 7.84 19.52
C ASN A 292 18.18 8.02 18.06
N GLY A 293 17.18 7.98 17.18
CA GLY A 293 17.33 8.20 15.76
C GLY A 293 16.50 9.38 15.29
N ALA A 294 16.59 9.66 13.99
CA ALA A 294 15.74 10.67 13.37
C ALA A 294 15.44 10.33 11.91
N ILE A 295 14.24 10.72 11.48
CA ILE A 295 13.86 10.78 10.07
C ILE A 295 14.14 12.19 9.58
N PHE A 296 14.81 12.28 8.45
CA PHE A 296 15.15 13.54 7.81
C PHE A 296 14.25 13.76 6.61
N ILE A 297 13.36 14.76 6.63
CA ILE A 297 12.48 15.13 5.52
C ILE A 297 12.84 16.54 5.06
N PHE A 298 13.30 16.72 3.83
CA PHE A 298 13.87 17.96 3.35
C PHE A 298 13.28 18.41 2.01
N ASN A 299 12.85 19.66 1.93
CA ASN A 299 12.40 20.28 0.70
C ASN A 299 13.58 21.02 0.01
N PRO A 300 14.06 20.57 -1.16
CA PRO A 300 15.20 21.16 -1.83
C PRO A 300 14.91 22.54 -2.44
N ARG A 301 13.64 22.92 -2.61
CA ARG A 301 13.28 24.25 -3.13
C ARG A 301 13.25 25.29 -2.02
N THR A 302 12.61 24.99 -0.89
CA THR A 302 12.43 25.95 0.20
C THR A 302 13.53 25.90 1.24
N GLY A 303 14.27 24.79 1.34
CA GLY A 303 15.26 24.56 2.40
C GLY A 303 14.65 24.03 3.69
N GLN A 304 13.33 23.89 3.75
CA GLN A 304 12.62 23.44 4.95
C GLN A 304 12.97 21.99 5.26
N LEU A 305 13.35 21.75 6.51
CA LEU A 305 13.67 20.45 7.08
C LEU A 305 12.66 20.14 8.19
N PHE A 306 11.97 19.01 8.05
CA PHE A 306 11.23 18.37 9.12
C PHE A 306 12.09 17.23 9.67
N LEU A 307 12.56 17.39 10.90
CA LEU A 307 13.34 16.39 11.61
C LEU A 307 12.46 15.71 12.65
N LYS A 308 12.03 14.47 12.36
CA LYS A 308 11.25 13.67 13.31
C LYS A 308 12.19 12.84 14.16
N ILE A 309 12.30 13.18 15.44
CA ILE A 309 13.11 12.44 16.41
C ILE A 309 12.36 11.18 16.85
N ILE A 310 13.07 10.06 16.87
CA ILE A 310 12.58 8.76 17.30
C ILE A 310 13.33 8.38 18.58
N HIS A 311 12.58 8.27 19.68
CA HIS A 311 13.13 7.98 21.00
C HIS A 311 13.28 6.48 21.25
N THR A 312 14.27 6.08 22.06
CA THR A 312 14.54 4.68 22.44
C THR A 312 13.45 4.00 23.28
N SER A 313 12.60 4.78 23.96
CA SER A 313 11.55 4.24 24.83
C SER A 313 10.31 3.72 24.09
N LEU A 314 10.31 3.76 22.75
CA LEU A 314 9.25 3.12 21.97
C LEU A 314 9.33 1.60 22.20
N PRO A 315 8.30 0.97 22.77
CA PRO A 315 8.20 -0.49 22.82
C PRO A 315 8.36 -1.06 21.41
N VAL A 316 8.84 -2.31 21.27
CA VAL A 316 8.97 -2.99 19.96
C VAL A 316 7.64 -2.97 19.18
N GLU A 317 6.52 -2.85 19.88
CA GLU A 317 5.15 -2.79 19.36
C GLU A 317 4.78 -1.41 18.74
N GLU A 318 5.44 -0.32 19.14
CA GLU A 318 5.19 1.05 18.65
C GLU A 318 6.27 1.55 17.67
N GLN A 319 7.22 0.68 17.28
CA GLN A 319 8.21 1.02 16.26
C GLN A 319 7.51 1.45 14.95
N PRO A 320 7.93 2.56 14.32
CA PRO A 320 7.22 3.13 13.20
C PRO A 320 7.15 2.14 12.03
N ARG A 321 5.93 1.88 11.56
CA ARG A 321 5.64 1.05 10.39
C ARG A 321 5.66 1.86 9.06
N GLN A 322 6.17 3.10 9.03
CA GLN A 322 6.03 4.06 7.90
C GLN A 322 7.17 5.14 7.81
N ILE A 323 7.38 5.71 6.60
CA ILE A 323 7.89 7.07 6.20
C ILE A 323 9.01 7.08 5.12
N ILE A 324 8.96 8.06 4.20
CA ILE A 324 9.50 8.15 2.81
C ILE A 324 11.04 8.07 2.72
N VAL A 325 11.71 7.67 1.61
CA VAL A 325 13.18 7.37 1.66
C VAL A 325 14.01 7.46 0.35
N THR A 326 15.29 7.85 0.51
CA THR A 326 16.44 7.88 -0.42
C THR A 326 16.95 6.51 -0.90
N ARG A 327 16.62 5.42 -0.19
CA ARG A 327 17.01 4.02 -0.43
C ARG A 327 15.88 3.17 -1.07
N LYS A 328 16.24 2.28 -2.00
CA LYS A 328 15.30 1.34 -2.67
C LYS A 328 14.47 0.48 -1.71
N ALA A 329 14.99 0.14 -0.53
CA ALA A 329 14.32 -0.72 0.45
C ALA A 329 13.01 -0.14 1.01
N MET A 330 12.80 1.15 0.80
CA MET A 330 11.70 1.89 1.37
C MET A 330 10.72 2.42 0.33
N LEU A 331 10.92 2.12 -0.97
CA LEU A 331 9.91 2.34 -2.00
C LEU A 331 8.66 1.49 -1.71
N ASP A 332 8.83 0.19 -1.43
CA ASP A 332 7.71 -0.73 -1.23
C ASP A 332 6.80 -0.40 -0.03
N PRO A 333 7.30 -0.04 1.17
CA PRO A 333 6.44 0.39 2.26
C PRO A 333 5.66 1.66 1.95
N LEU A 334 6.21 2.58 1.15
CA LEU A 334 5.57 3.86 0.85
C LEU A 334 4.47 3.75 -0.16
N GLU A 335 4.67 2.98 -1.23
CA GLU A 335 3.62 2.68 -2.18
C GLU A 335 2.39 2.09 -1.47
N VAL A 336 2.60 1.30 -0.41
CA VAL A 336 1.54 0.66 0.38
C VAL A 336 0.84 1.64 1.35
N HIS A 337 1.54 2.65 1.85
CA HIS A 337 1.01 3.57 2.85
C HIS A 337 0.48 4.88 2.26
N LEU A 338 0.92 5.24 1.06
CA LEU A 338 0.43 6.39 0.29
C LEU A 338 -0.66 6.01 -0.72
N LEU A 339 -1.27 4.83 -0.57
CA LEU A 339 -2.43 4.41 -1.38
C LEU A 339 -3.59 5.41 -1.29
N ASP A 340 -3.76 6.04 -0.12
CA ASP A 340 -4.78 7.06 0.12
C ASP A 340 -4.46 8.39 -0.58
N PHE A 341 -3.24 8.55 -1.09
CA PHE A 341 -2.76 9.74 -1.79
C PHE A 341 -2.23 9.36 -3.19
N PRO A 342 -3.09 8.92 -4.12
CA PRO A 342 -2.68 8.38 -5.42
C PRO A 342 -1.94 9.39 -6.31
N ASN A 343 -2.07 10.68 -6.03
CA ASN A 343 -1.39 11.76 -6.76
C ASN A 343 0.07 11.97 -6.32
N ILE A 344 0.53 11.30 -5.26
CA ILE A 344 1.92 11.40 -4.81
C ILE A 344 2.78 10.43 -5.58
N VAL A 345 3.68 10.97 -6.39
CA VAL A 345 4.66 10.20 -7.16
C VAL A 345 5.86 9.85 -6.29
N ILE A 346 6.18 8.56 -6.20
CA ILE A 346 7.31 8.05 -5.41
C ILE A 346 8.44 7.69 -6.38
N LYS A 347 9.51 8.50 -6.39
CA LYS A 347 10.72 8.24 -7.18
C LYS A 347 11.87 7.80 -6.28
N GLY A 348 12.61 6.79 -6.72
CA GLY A 348 13.91 6.50 -6.13
C GLY A 348 14.98 7.49 -6.62
N SER A 349 16.11 7.51 -5.93
CA SER A 349 17.29 8.29 -6.34
C SER A 349 18.48 7.37 -6.61
N GLU A 350 19.15 7.54 -7.75
CA GLU A 350 20.49 6.98 -7.99
C GLU A 350 21.59 7.88 -7.43
N LEU A 351 21.28 9.15 -7.18
CA LEU A 351 22.18 10.07 -6.52
C LEU A 351 22.33 9.68 -5.04
N MET A 352 23.55 9.30 -4.65
CA MET A 352 23.90 9.09 -3.24
C MET A 352 24.09 10.44 -2.54
N LEU A 353 23.00 10.99 -2.02
CA LEU A 353 23.01 12.27 -1.29
C LEU A 353 23.47 12.04 0.17
N PRO A 354 24.40 12.86 0.70
CA PRO A 354 25.02 12.65 1.99
C PRO A 354 24.18 13.18 3.18
N PHE A 355 22.85 13.03 3.15
CA PHE A 355 21.97 13.57 4.20
C PHE A 355 22.28 12.99 5.59
N GLN A 356 22.77 11.75 5.65
CA GLN A 356 23.23 11.13 6.89
C GLN A 356 24.27 11.95 7.67
N ALA A 357 25.04 12.80 6.98
CA ALA A 357 26.09 13.62 7.58
C ALA A 357 25.54 14.72 8.50
N ILE A 358 24.24 15.02 8.44
CA ILE A 358 23.62 16.02 9.31
C ILE A 358 23.78 15.70 10.79
N MET A 359 23.85 14.41 11.15
CA MET A 359 24.08 13.97 12.53
C MET A 359 25.45 14.38 13.09
N LYS A 360 26.40 14.71 12.21
CA LYS A 360 27.74 15.15 12.62
C LYS A 360 27.78 16.65 12.97
N VAL A 361 26.70 17.37 12.71
CA VAL A 361 26.51 18.75 13.17
C VAL A 361 25.98 18.71 14.61
N GLU A 362 26.72 19.32 15.52
CA GLU A 362 26.49 19.22 16.98
C GLU A 362 25.06 19.62 17.37
N LYS A 363 24.52 20.70 16.80
CA LYS A 363 23.15 21.15 17.06
C LYS A 363 22.11 20.04 16.83
N PHE A 364 22.23 19.28 15.74
CA PHE A 364 21.32 18.19 15.41
C PHE A 364 21.62 16.93 16.21
N GLY A 365 22.90 16.59 16.37
CA GLY A 365 23.35 15.43 17.14
C GLY A 365 22.90 15.51 18.60
N ASP A 366 23.15 16.65 19.25
CA ASP A 366 22.76 16.90 20.64
C ASP A 366 21.25 16.90 20.81
N LEU A 367 20.50 17.54 19.91
CA LEU A 367 19.05 17.59 19.96
C LEU A 367 18.45 16.18 19.93
N ILE A 368 18.96 15.30 19.07
CA ILE A 368 18.47 13.92 18.94
C ILE A 368 18.87 13.08 20.15
N LEU A 369 20.11 13.21 20.64
CA LEU A 369 20.61 12.43 21.77
C LEU A 369 19.95 12.83 23.10
N LYS A 370 19.67 14.12 23.30
CA LYS A 370 19.08 14.66 24.54
C LYS A 370 17.55 14.59 24.56
N ALA A 371 16.90 14.30 23.43
CA ALA A 371 15.46 14.17 23.38
C ALA A 371 14.98 13.02 24.28
N THR A 372 13.95 13.30 25.09
CA THR A 372 13.29 12.34 25.99
C THR A 372 11.99 11.79 25.43
N GLU A 373 11.45 12.41 24.36
CA GLU A 373 10.20 12.01 23.73
C GLU A 373 10.23 12.18 22.19
N PRO A 374 9.35 11.49 21.43
CA PRO A 374 9.29 11.58 19.98
C PRO A 374 8.69 12.92 19.48
N GLN A 375 9.53 13.88 19.12
CA GLN A 375 9.09 15.22 18.67
C GLN A 375 9.42 15.51 17.19
N MET A 376 8.63 16.37 16.56
CA MET A 376 8.90 16.93 15.23
C MET A 376 9.53 18.30 15.39
N VAL A 377 10.71 18.51 14.80
CA VAL A 377 11.42 19.80 14.88
C VAL A 377 11.62 20.37 13.48
N LEU A 378 11.27 21.65 13.32
CA LEU A 378 11.37 22.38 12.07
C LEU A 378 12.70 23.14 12.00
N PHE A 379 13.36 23.03 10.86
CA PHE A 379 14.57 23.78 10.53
C PHE A 379 14.49 24.32 9.11
N ASN A 380 15.34 25.28 8.80
CA ASN A 380 15.62 25.69 7.43
C ASN A 380 17.13 25.52 7.19
N LEU A 381 17.52 24.58 6.32
CA LEU A 381 18.94 24.33 6.03
C LEU A 381 19.58 25.39 5.12
N TYR A 382 18.77 26.27 4.56
CA TYR A 382 19.28 27.39 3.80
C TYR A 382 19.56 28.62 4.65
N ASP A 383 19.08 28.68 5.90
CA ASP A 383 19.11 29.90 6.71
C ASP A 383 18.65 31.11 5.86
N ASP A 384 19.51 32.11 5.69
CA ASP A 384 19.25 33.31 4.87
C ASP A 384 19.68 33.17 3.38
N TRP A 385 20.16 32.00 2.97
CA TRP A 385 20.59 31.76 1.59
C TRP A 385 19.39 31.50 0.68
N LEU A 386 19.14 32.39 -0.27
CA LEU A 386 18.18 32.11 -1.33
C LEU A 386 18.74 31.07 -2.32
N LYS A 387 18.08 29.90 -2.40
CA LYS A 387 18.23 28.84 -3.42
C LYS A 387 19.66 28.31 -3.65
N ARG A 388 20.22 27.55 -2.70
CA ARG A 388 21.58 26.96 -2.84
C ARG A 388 21.68 25.50 -2.39
N PHE A 389 20.82 24.63 -2.93
CA PHE A 389 20.87 23.18 -2.68
C PHE A 389 22.28 22.59 -2.87
N SER A 390 22.97 22.94 -3.96
CA SER A 390 24.32 22.45 -4.25
C SER A 390 25.34 22.81 -3.17
N ARG A 391 25.20 23.97 -2.51
CA ARG A 391 26.06 24.37 -1.40
C ARG A 391 25.83 23.50 -0.17
N VAL A 392 24.56 23.24 0.18
CA VAL A 392 24.21 22.32 1.27
C VAL A 392 24.78 20.94 1.01
N ILE A 393 24.64 20.43 -0.21
CA ILE A 393 25.21 19.12 -0.58
C ILE A 393 26.73 19.11 -0.48
N LEU A 394 27.42 20.19 -0.87
CA LEU A 394 28.88 20.29 -0.78
C LEU A 394 29.36 20.28 0.69
N ILE A 395 28.71 21.05 1.57
CA ILE A 395 28.99 21.06 3.01
C ILE A 395 28.72 19.68 3.63
N MET A 396 27.55 19.10 3.35
CA MET A 396 27.18 17.77 3.85
C MET A 396 28.15 16.68 3.36
N ARG A 397 28.63 16.78 2.12
CA ARG A 397 29.63 15.83 1.59
C ARG A 397 31.00 16.01 2.25
N GLY A 398 31.40 17.26 2.52
CA GLY A 398 32.59 17.56 3.34
C GLY A 398 32.48 16.92 4.73
N MET A 399 31.37 17.17 5.43
CA MET A 399 31.09 16.58 6.74
C MET A 399 31.05 15.04 6.70
N HIS A 400 30.55 14.45 5.61
CA HIS A 400 30.54 13.00 5.44
C HIS A 400 31.97 12.42 5.39
N ILE A 401 32.85 13.04 4.59
CA ILE A 401 34.22 12.55 4.34
C ILE A 401 35.17 12.89 5.50
N ASN A 402 35.25 14.17 5.88
CA ASN A 402 36.14 14.65 6.93
C ASN A 402 35.44 15.73 7.77
N PRO A 403 34.76 15.33 8.86
CA PRO A 403 34.01 16.27 9.68
C PRO A 403 34.93 17.30 10.35
N ASP A 404 36.09 16.90 10.85
CA ASP A 404 36.97 17.78 11.62
C ASP A 404 37.52 18.90 10.75
N LYS A 405 38.09 18.56 9.59
CA LYS A 405 38.61 19.55 8.64
C LYS A 405 37.50 20.45 8.08
N THR A 406 36.33 19.87 7.81
CA THR A 406 35.19 20.66 7.32
C THR A 406 34.75 21.67 8.36
N LYS A 407 34.65 21.26 9.64
CA LYS A 407 34.30 22.17 10.75
C LYS A 407 35.29 23.32 10.90
N VAL A 408 36.59 23.06 10.80
CA VAL A 408 37.61 24.12 10.83
C VAL A 408 37.39 25.12 9.70
N ILE A 409 37.15 24.64 8.47
CA ILE A 409 36.95 25.50 7.29
C ILE A 409 35.64 26.30 7.37
N THR A 410 34.55 25.69 7.83
CA THR A 410 33.21 26.32 7.81
C THR A 410 32.89 27.15 9.04
N PHE A 411 33.40 26.76 10.22
CA PHE A 411 33.07 27.40 11.49
C PHE A 411 34.24 28.15 12.13
N GLY A 412 35.46 28.07 11.55
CA GLY A 412 36.62 28.80 12.07
C GLY A 412 37.05 28.38 13.47
N LEU A 413 36.64 27.19 13.94
CA LEU A 413 37.02 26.65 15.24
C LEU A 413 38.45 26.11 15.14
N HIS A 414 39.38 26.78 15.83
CA HIS A 414 40.73 26.30 16.12
C HIS A 414 40.71 25.23 17.20
#